data_AF-A0A931ZWK1-F1
#
_entry.id   AF-A0A931ZWK1-F1
#
_cell.length_a   1.000
_cell.length_b   1.000
_cell.length_c   1.000
_cell.angle_alpha   90.00
_cell.angle_beta   90.00
_cell.angle_gamma   90.00
#
_symmetry.space_group_name_H-M   'P 1'
#
loop_
_entity.id
_entity.type
_entity.pdbx_description
1 polymer ?
#
loop_
_entity_poly.entity_id
_entity_poly.type
_entity_poly.pdbx_seq_one_letter_code
_entity_poly.pdbx_strand_id
1 'polypeptide(L)'
;PLARKAGISSQDLGSSEYGLMRDSLRAAFLARPPLLFAGGHDHSLQVLRGHVVRYHVVTGAGTFGHVSPVEYLAETQFARSASGYVRFDLLQTGRGRLSVIQVDQAGTATEVYSQWLD
;
A
#
# COMPACT_ATOMS: atom_id res chain seq x y z
N PRO A 1 15.63 -9.82 -16.49
CA PRO A 1 14.49 -10.67 -16.05
C PRO A 1 14.91 -11.92 -15.25
N LEU A 2 15.86 -12.73 -15.77
CA LEU A 2 16.32 -13.95 -15.10
C LEU A 2 17.10 -13.68 -13.80
N ALA A 3 17.99 -12.69 -13.79
CA ALA A 3 18.76 -12.29 -12.61
C ALA A 3 17.89 -11.87 -11.40
N ARG A 4 16.80 -11.11 -11.61
CA ARG A 4 15.85 -10.74 -10.54
C ARG A 4 15.06 -11.93 -10.02
N LYS A 5 14.66 -12.85 -10.91
CA LYS A 5 14.00 -14.10 -10.50
C LYS A 5 14.94 -14.99 -9.67
N ALA A 6 16.24 -14.91 -9.94
CA ALA A 6 17.27 -15.65 -9.23
C ALA A 6 17.66 -15.04 -7.87
N GLY A 7 17.06 -13.91 -7.45
CA GLY A 7 17.25 -13.38 -6.11
C GLY A 7 18.61 -12.72 -5.86
N ILE A 8 19.29 -12.24 -6.90
CA ILE A 8 20.66 -11.72 -6.80
C ILE A 8 20.73 -10.41 -5.99
N SER A 9 19.68 -9.58 -6.06
CA SER A 9 19.52 -8.41 -5.21
C SER A 9 18.70 -8.75 -3.97
N SER A 10 19.04 -8.17 -2.81
CA SER A 10 18.23 -8.30 -1.59
C SER A 10 16.82 -7.71 -1.70
N GLN A 11 16.55 -6.94 -2.76
CA GLN A 11 15.21 -6.41 -3.09
C GLN A 11 14.42 -7.34 -4.02
N ASP A 12 15.04 -8.39 -4.54
CA ASP A 12 14.36 -9.36 -5.39
C ASP A 12 13.45 -10.26 -4.53
N LEU A 13 12.25 -10.53 -5.03
CA LEU A 13 11.27 -11.39 -4.37
C LEU A 13 11.79 -12.80 -4.06
N GLY A 14 12.75 -13.28 -4.86
CA GLY A 14 13.39 -14.59 -4.69
C GLY A 14 14.59 -14.59 -3.74
N SER A 15 15.00 -13.44 -3.20
CA SER A 15 16.14 -13.37 -2.29
C SER A 15 15.81 -13.89 -0.89
N SER A 16 16.80 -14.50 -0.23
CA SER A 16 16.64 -15.02 1.12
C SER A 16 16.39 -13.90 2.14
N GLU A 17 17.02 -12.76 1.91
CA GLU A 17 16.97 -11.55 2.74
C GLU A 17 15.57 -10.93 2.71
N TYR A 18 14.95 -10.82 1.52
CA TYR A 18 13.56 -10.39 1.40
C TYR A 18 12.61 -11.37 2.10
N GLY A 19 12.84 -12.67 1.94
CA GLY A 19 12.08 -13.72 2.64
C GLY A 19 12.14 -13.57 4.15
N LEU A 20 13.35 -13.45 4.71
CA LEU A 20 13.58 -13.25 6.14
C LEU A 20 12.91 -11.98 6.67
N MET A 21 12.99 -10.87 5.94
CA MET A 21 12.31 -9.62 6.30
C MET A 21 10.78 -9.82 6.34
N ARG A 22 10.20 -10.39 5.28
CA ARG A 22 8.76 -10.65 5.18
C ARG A 22 8.27 -11.52 6.33
N ASP A 23 8.99 -12.59 6.62
CA ASP A 23 8.59 -13.56 7.64
C ASP A 23 8.74 -12.97 9.05
N SER A 24 9.76 -12.13 9.28
CA SER A 24 9.93 -11.38 10.54
C SER A 24 8.81 -10.37 10.76
N LEU A 25 8.43 -9.60 9.73
CA LEU A 25 7.29 -8.67 9.79
C LEU A 25 5.98 -9.43 10.03
N ARG A 26 5.77 -10.56 9.34
CA ARG A 26 4.59 -11.41 9.53
C ARG A 26 4.50 -11.91 10.96
N ALA A 27 5.60 -12.39 11.55
CA ALA A 27 5.62 -12.83 12.94
C ALA A 27 5.25 -11.69 13.91
N ALA A 28 5.80 -10.49 13.71
CA ALA A 28 5.46 -9.32 14.50
C ALA A 28 3.98 -8.94 14.38
N PHE A 29 3.41 -8.98 13.18
CA PHE A 29 2.00 -8.67 12.95
C PHE A 29 1.07 -9.74 13.53
N LEU A 30 1.44 -11.02 13.49
CA LEU A 30 0.64 -12.06 14.14
C LEU A 30 0.60 -11.90 15.66
N ALA A 31 1.71 -11.49 16.28
CA ALA A 31 1.76 -11.23 17.72
C ALA A 31 0.95 -9.98 18.11
N ARG A 32 0.95 -8.94 17.27
CA ARG A 32 0.18 -7.71 17.48
C ARG A 32 -0.29 -7.12 16.15
N PRO A 33 -1.50 -7.50 15.67
CA PRO A 33 -1.99 -7.09 14.36
C PRO A 33 -2.13 -5.57 14.24
N PRO A 34 -1.43 -4.91 13.31
CA PRO A 34 -1.64 -3.49 13.07
C PRO A 34 -2.97 -3.28 12.35
N LEU A 35 -3.58 -2.12 12.59
CA LEU A 35 -4.76 -1.68 11.84
C LEU A 35 -4.45 -1.57 10.34
N LEU A 36 -3.27 -1.08 10.02
CA LEU A 36 -2.85 -0.68 8.68
C LEU A 36 -1.36 -0.99 8.51
N PHE A 37 -0.99 -1.50 7.33
CA PHE A 37 0.38 -1.44 6.83
C PHE A 37 0.41 -0.63 5.53
N ALA A 38 1.27 0.39 5.47
CA ALA A 38 1.43 1.24 4.29
C ALA A 38 2.78 0.96 3.61
N GLY A 39 2.74 0.62 2.33
CA GLY A 39 3.89 0.36 1.49
C GLY A 39 3.97 1.31 0.29
N GLY A 40 5.20 1.50 -0.20
CA GLY A 40 5.48 2.15 -1.48
C GLY A 40 5.97 1.12 -2.50
N HIS A 41 6.99 1.48 -3.28
CA HIS A 41 7.57 0.70 -4.38
C HIS A 41 6.65 0.59 -5.61
N ASP A 42 5.45 0.05 -5.45
CA ASP A 42 4.47 0.02 -6.52
C ASP A 42 3.93 1.43 -6.76
N HIS A 43 4.07 1.92 -7.98
CA HIS A 43 3.65 3.28 -8.36
C HIS A 43 2.13 3.35 -8.58
N SER A 44 1.35 3.07 -7.55
CA SER A 44 -0.11 3.08 -7.60
C SER A 44 -0.72 3.51 -6.27
N LEU A 45 -2.04 3.70 -6.25
CA LEU A 45 -2.84 3.95 -5.06
C LEU A 45 -3.78 2.77 -4.85
N GLN A 46 -3.61 2.04 -3.75
CA GLN A 46 -4.46 0.88 -3.45
C GLN A 46 -4.81 0.78 -1.97
N VAL A 47 -6.00 0.25 -1.70
CA VAL A 47 -6.48 -0.13 -0.38
C VAL A 47 -7.00 -1.56 -0.50
N LEU A 48 -6.36 -2.48 0.19
CA LEU A 48 -6.66 -3.91 0.17
C LEU A 48 -7.05 -4.37 1.57
N ARG A 49 -8.02 -5.29 1.67
CA ARG A 49 -8.28 -6.03 2.91
C ARG A 49 -7.20 -7.09 3.09
N GLY A 50 -6.54 -7.10 4.24
CA GLY A 50 -5.52 -8.11 4.53
C GLY A 50 -6.01 -9.20 5.48
N HIS A 51 -5.30 -10.33 5.47
CA HIS A 51 -5.55 -11.45 6.38
C HIS A 51 -4.77 -11.35 7.69
N VAL A 52 -3.55 -10.80 7.65
CA VAL A 52 -2.66 -10.64 8.83
C VAL A 52 -2.68 -9.20 9.35
N VAL A 53 -2.67 -8.23 8.43
CA VAL A 53 -2.92 -6.82 8.70
C VAL A 53 -4.33 -6.50 8.22
N ARG A 54 -5.09 -5.66 8.91
CA ARG A 54 -6.50 -5.44 8.53
C ARG A 54 -6.62 -4.70 7.18
N TYR A 55 -5.75 -3.71 6.97
CA TYR A 55 -5.64 -3.00 5.70
C TYR A 55 -4.20 -2.97 5.21
N HIS A 56 -3.99 -3.33 3.94
CA HIS A 56 -2.75 -3.07 3.24
C HIS A 56 -2.97 -1.89 2.31
N VAL A 57 -2.10 -0.89 2.38
CA VAL A 57 -2.21 0.34 1.60
C VAL A 57 -0.97 0.51 0.74
N VAL A 58 -1.18 0.69 -0.55
CA VAL A 58 -0.11 1.04 -1.50
C VAL A 58 -0.25 2.52 -1.80
N THR A 59 0.82 3.28 -1.53
CA THR A 59 0.86 4.75 -1.70
C THR A 59 2.13 5.20 -2.43
N GLY A 60 2.62 4.41 -3.39
CA GLY A 60 3.86 4.70 -4.11
C GLY A 60 3.73 5.68 -5.29
N ALA A 61 2.54 6.25 -5.53
CA ALA A 61 2.26 7.14 -6.67
C ALA A 61 2.46 8.64 -6.38
N GLY A 62 3.41 9.00 -5.51
CA GLY A 62 3.64 10.40 -5.10
C GLY A 62 4.25 11.29 -6.19
N THR A 63 4.85 10.71 -7.23
CA THR A 63 5.42 11.46 -8.36
C THR A 63 4.39 11.53 -9.50
N PHE A 64 4.09 12.75 -9.95
CA PHE A 64 3.11 12.95 -11.02
C PHE A 64 3.50 12.23 -12.32
N GLY A 65 2.56 11.50 -12.93
CA GLY A 65 2.76 10.76 -14.18
C GLY A 65 3.62 9.50 -14.08
N HIS A 66 4.24 9.23 -12.93
CA HIS A 66 5.00 8.00 -12.69
C HIS A 66 4.09 6.97 -12.01
N VAL A 67 3.30 6.25 -12.81
CA VAL A 67 2.33 5.27 -12.32
C VAL A 67 2.50 3.91 -13.00
N SER A 68 2.13 2.84 -12.30
CA SER A 68 2.11 1.47 -12.79
C SER A 68 0.67 0.96 -12.89
N PRO A 69 0.37 0.02 -13.80
CA PRO A 69 -0.94 -0.63 -13.87
C PRO A 69 -1.32 -1.29 -12.54
N VAL A 70 -2.62 -1.45 -12.32
CA VAL A 70 -3.17 -2.16 -11.16
C VAL A 70 -4.06 -3.30 -11.64
N GLU A 71 -4.16 -4.34 -10.83
CA GLU A 71 -5.09 -5.45 -11.00
C GLU A 71 -6.07 -5.48 -9.84
N TYR A 72 -7.29 -5.94 -10.09
CA TYR A 72 -8.34 -6.05 -9.09
C TYR A 72 -8.46 -7.50 -8.62
N LEU A 73 -8.35 -7.69 -7.31
CA LEU A 73 -8.49 -8.97 -6.63
C LEU A 73 -9.70 -8.92 -5.69
N ALA A 74 -10.09 -10.06 -5.12
CA ALA A 74 -11.26 -10.16 -4.25
C ALA A 74 -11.13 -9.27 -2.99
N GLU A 75 -9.89 -9.06 -2.53
CA GLU A 75 -9.53 -8.23 -1.40
C GLU A 75 -9.46 -6.73 -1.71
N THR A 76 -9.51 -6.34 -2.99
CA THR A 76 -9.36 -4.95 -3.41
C THR A 76 -10.58 -4.12 -3.00
N GLN A 77 -10.36 -3.13 -2.14
CA GLN A 77 -11.38 -2.12 -1.78
C GLN A 77 -11.28 -0.90 -2.69
N PHE A 78 -10.05 -0.53 -3.07
CA PHE A 78 -9.75 0.53 -4.02
C PHE A 78 -8.42 0.21 -4.71
N ALA A 79 -8.33 0.45 -6.02
CA ALA A 79 -7.07 0.41 -6.76
C ALA A 79 -7.10 1.38 -7.93
N ARG A 80 -6.05 2.20 -8.09
CA ARG A 80 -5.94 3.12 -9.22
C ARG A 80 -4.50 3.36 -9.64
N SER A 81 -4.28 3.34 -10.95
CA SER A 81 -3.08 3.85 -11.59
C SER A 81 -3.22 5.37 -11.79
N ALA A 82 -2.96 6.12 -10.72
CA ALA A 82 -3.03 7.59 -10.73
C ALA A 82 -2.08 8.18 -9.69
N SER A 83 -1.60 9.39 -9.95
CA SER A 83 -0.75 10.12 -9.01
C SER A 83 -1.54 10.64 -7.83
N GLY A 84 -0.91 10.67 -6.66
CA GLY A 84 -1.56 11.11 -5.43
C GLY A 84 -0.95 10.51 -4.18
N TYR A 85 -1.73 10.47 -3.11
CA TYR A 85 -1.32 9.99 -1.80
C TYR A 85 -2.51 9.47 -1.00
N VAL A 86 -2.21 8.72 0.06
CA VAL A 86 -3.21 8.30 1.05
C VAL A 86 -3.04 9.14 2.31
N ARG A 87 -4.15 9.66 2.82
CA ARG A 87 -4.23 10.35 4.11
C ARG A 87 -4.88 9.43 5.15
N PHE A 88 -4.29 9.38 6.34
CA PHE A 88 -4.87 8.73 7.50
C PHE A 88 -5.10 9.77 8.60
N ASP A 89 -6.37 10.00 8.94
CA ASP A 89 -6.79 10.95 9.96
C ASP A 89 -7.13 10.17 11.24
N LEU A 90 -6.40 10.41 12.34
CA LEU A 90 -6.69 9.83 13.66
C LEU A 90 -7.36 10.89 14.54
N LEU A 91 -8.63 10.67 14.87
CA LEU A 91 -9.39 11.59 15.72
C LEU A 91 -9.02 11.40 17.20
N GLN A 92 -9.26 12.44 18.01
CA GLN A 92 -9.07 12.37 19.47
C GLN A 92 -9.91 11.27 20.13
N THR A 93 -11.03 10.86 19.51
CA THR A 93 -11.85 9.72 19.95
C THR A 93 -11.19 8.37 19.69
N GLY A 94 -10.02 8.33 19.07
CA GLY A 94 -9.32 7.12 18.64
C GLY A 94 -9.82 6.56 17.30
N ARG A 95 -10.83 7.17 16.68
CA ARG A 95 -11.38 6.69 15.39
C ARG A 95 -10.48 7.11 14.23
N GLY A 96 -10.14 6.17 13.36
CA GLY A 96 -9.32 6.40 12.17
C GLY A 96 -10.16 6.55 10.90
N ARG A 97 -9.81 7.49 10.03
CA ARG A 97 -10.35 7.61 8.66
C ARG A 97 -9.22 7.50 7.65
N LEU A 98 -9.44 6.71 6.62
CA LEU A 98 -8.54 6.61 5.48
C LEU A 98 -9.18 7.33 4.28
N SER A 99 -8.39 8.14 3.59
CA SER A 99 -8.76 8.81 2.34
C SER A 99 -7.68 8.63 1.28
N VAL A 100 -8.07 8.33 0.05
CA VAL A 100 -7.18 8.33 -1.11
C VAL A 100 -7.39 9.65 -1.86
N ILE A 101 -6.31 10.40 -2.02
CA ILE A 101 -6.30 11.68 -2.72
C ILE A 101 -5.59 11.50 -4.05
N GLN A 102 -6.29 11.74 -5.15
CA GLN A 102 -5.70 11.82 -6.48
C GLN A 102 -5.26 13.26 -6.77
N VAL A 103 -4.12 13.42 -7.43
CA VAL A 103 -3.60 14.71 -7.87
C VAL A 103 -3.53 14.71 -9.40
N ASP A 104 -4.16 15.70 -10.04
CA ASP A 104 -4.13 15.87 -11.48
C ASP A 104 -2.92 16.71 -11.97
N GLN A 105 -2.82 16.93 -13.28
CA GLN A 105 -1.71 17.69 -13.88
C GLN A 105 -1.67 19.16 -13.45
N ALA A 106 -2.82 19.74 -13.08
CA ALA A 106 -2.91 21.09 -12.56
C ALA A 106 -2.54 21.18 -11.06
N GLY A 107 -2.27 20.04 -10.42
CA GLY A 107 -2.01 19.96 -8.98
C GLY A 107 -3.29 19.91 -8.14
N THR A 108 -4.46 19.71 -8.76
CA THR A 108 -5.74 19.64 -8.05
C THR A 108 -5.84 18.33 -7.30
N ALA A 109 -5.97 18.42 -5.97
CA ALA A 109 -6.17 17.28 -5.09
C ALA A 109 -7.65 16.96 -4.92
N THR A 110 -8.06 15.74 -5.27
CA THR A 110 -9.45 15.26 -5.14
C THR A 110 -9.50 13.98 -4.32
N GLU A 111 -10.37 13.91 -3.32
CA GLU A 111 -10.64 12.66 -2.60
C GLU A 111 -11.44 11.73 -3.52
N VAL A 112 -10.84 10.59 -3.89
CA VAL A 112 -11.43 9.62 -4.82
C VAL A 112 -11.93 8.35 -4.12
N TYR A 113 -11.59 8.18 -2.85
CA TYR A 113 -12.06 7.10 -1.99
C TYR A 113 -11.86 7.48 -0.53
N SER A 114 -12.79 7.08 0.33
CA SER A 114 -12.57 7.13 1.78
C SER A 114 -13.38 6.06 2.51
N GLN A 115 -12.89 5.69 3.69
CA GLN A 115 -13.59 4.81 4.61
C GLN A 115 -13.17 5.11 6.06
N TRP A 116 -14.09 4.83 6.98
CA TRP A 116 -13.73 4.70 8.39
C TRP A 116 -13.02 3.36 8.60
N LEU A 117 -12.02 3.35 9.49
CA LEU A 117 -11.33 2.14 9.89
C LEU A 117 -11.87 1.71 11.25
N ASP A 118 -12.32 0.46 11.32
CA ASP A 118 -12.88 -0.19 12.50
C ASP A 118 -11.91 -1.26 13.05
#